data_AF-A0A8T3T3U4-F1
#
_entry.id   AF-A0A8T3T3U4-F1
#
_cell.length_a   1.000
_cell.length_b   1.000
_cell.length_c   1.000
_cell.angle_alpha   90.00
_cell.angle_beta   90.00
_cell.angle_gamma   90.00
#
_symmetry.space_group_name_H-M   'P 1'
#
loop_
_entity.id
_entity.type
_entity.pdbx_description
1 polymer ?
#
loop_
_entity_poly.entity_id
_entity_poly.type
_entity_poly.pdbx_seq_one_letter_code
_entity_poly.pdbx_strand_id
1 'polypeptide(L)'
;MALPRELLIEAAERWGTPLYVTDLDAAAAAAHAWRSALPGALVAYAVKANPDPALLRRLVIEGFGFEVVGPVELALALRAGCPPEHVVVNGVGQTDADLADGLATGALVNAETLGALDVLVRTGLGRIGLR
;
A
#
# COMPACT_ATOMS: atom_id res chain seq x y z
N MET A 1 -9.96 3.34 -20.41
CA MET A 1 -10.46 4.48 -21.20
C MET A 1 -9.97 5.73 -20.48
N ALA A 2 -9.47 6.76 -21.18
CA ALA A 2 -9.01 7.98 -20.51
C ALA A 2 -10.21 8.81 -20.03
N LEU A 3 -10.02 9.61 -18.97
CA LEU A 3 -11.02 10.56 -18.49
C LEU A 3 -11.45 11.52 -19.63
N PRO A 4 -12.76 11.81 -19.77
CA PRO A 4 -13.24 12.74 -20.79
C PRO A 4 -12.61 14.13 -20.65
N ARG A 5 -12.28 14.78 -21.77
CA ARG A 5 -11.64 16.09 -21.78
C ARG A 5 -12.51 17.16 -21.12
N GLU A 6 -13.81 17.09 -21.35
CA GLU A 6 -14.80 18.04 -20.83
C GLU A 6 -14.81 18.00 -19.30
N LEU A 7 -14.79 16.79 -18.72
CA LEU A 7 -14.69 16.60 -17.27
C LEU A 7 -13.40 17.21 -16.69
N LEU A 8 -12.28 17.08 -17.39
CA LEU A 8 -11.00 17.66 -16.95
C LEU A 8 -11.03 19.20 -16.99
N ILE A 9 -11.70 19.80 -17.97
CA ILE A 9 -11.89 21.26 -18.05
C ILE A 9 -12.79 21.73 -16.91
N GLU A 10 -13.95 21.09 -16.72
CA GLU A 10 -14.87 21.42 -15.62
C GLU A 10 -14.16 21.32 -14.26
N ALA A 11 -13.29 20.32 -14.09
CA ALA A 11 -12.50 20.17 -12.89
C ALA A 11 -11.49 21.31 -12.70
N ALA A 12 -10.77 21.69 -13.75
CA ALA A 12 -9.82 22.79 -13.71
C ALA A 12 -10.50 24.14 -13.43
N GLU A 13 -11.68 24.39 -13.99
CA GLU A 13 -12.47 25.60 -13.72
C GLU A 13 -12.99 25.63 -12.28
N ARG A 14 -13.42 24.48 -11.74
CA ARG A 14 -13.98 24.37 -10.39
C ARG A 14 -12.93 24.43 -9.28
N TRP A 15 -11.78 23.77 -9.46
CA TRP A 15 -10.77 23.59 -8.41
C TRP A 15 -9.45 24.34 -8.68
N GLY A 16 -9.32 24.99 -9.85
CA GLY A 16 -8.11 25.72 -10.25
C GLY A 16 -6.99 24.79 -10.74
N THR A 17 -5.86 25.39 -11.14
CA THR A 17 -4.66 24.66 -11.62
C THR A 17 -3.40 25.14 -10.90
N PRO A 18 -2.39 24.26 -10.68
CA PRO A 18 -2.28 22.87 -11.13
C PRO A 18 -3.20 21.91 -10.34
N LEU A 19 -3.77 20.92 -11.05
CA LEU A 19 -4.73 19.94 -10.49
C LEU A 19 -4.31 18.52 -10.86
N TYR A 20 -4.28 17.62 -9.86
CA TYR A 20 -4.21 16.18 -10.07
C TYR A 20 -5.62 15.60 -10.10
N VAL A 21 -5.89 14.76 -11.10
CA VAL A 21 -7.15 14.02 -11.23
C VAL A 21 -6.83 12.53 -11.32
N THR A 22 -7.41 11.74 -10.43
CA THR A 22 -7.18 10.29 -10.35
C THR A 22 -8.43 9.55 -10.83
N ASP A 23 -8.28 8.74 -11.87
CA ASP A 23 -9.34 7.85 -12.35
C ASP A 23 -9.37 6.54 -11.53
N LEU A 24 -10.32 6.44 -10.60
CA LEU A 24 -10.48 5.28 -9.75
C LEU A 24 -11.00 4.04 -10.50
N ASP A 25 -11.72 4.22 -11.60
CA ASP A 25 -12.21 3.10 -12.41
C ASP A 25 -11.09 2.50 -13.26
N ALA A 26 -10.19 3.34 -13.78
CA ALA A 26 -8.96 2.86 -14.41
C ALA A 26 -8.07 2.11 -13.40
N ALA A 27 -7.93 2.61 -12.17
CA ALA A 27 -7.19 1.93 -11.12
C ALA A 27 -7.80 0.55 -10.80
N ALA A 28 -9.13 0.46 -10.73
CA ALA A 28 -9.82 -0.81 -10.49
C ALA A 28 -9.71 -1.80 -11.64
N ALA A 29 -9.81 -1.33 -12.89
CA ALA A 29 -9.62 -2.18 -14.06
C ALA A 29 -8.20 -2.76 -14.09
N ALA A 30 -7.19 -1.95 -13.78
CA ALA A 30 -5.81 -2.41 -13.65
C ALA A 30 -5.65 -3.41 -12.50
N ALA A 31 -6.28 -3.15 -11.35
CA ALA A 31 -6.28 -4.06 -10.21
C ALA A 31 -6.87 -5.43 -10.60
N HIS A 32 -8.04 -5.44 -11.20
CA HIS A 32 -8.68 -6.66 -11.69
C HIS A 32 -7.76 -7.45 -12.63
N ALA A 33 -7.14 -6.79 -13.61
CA ALA A 33 -6.23 -7.43 -14.56
C ALA A 33 -5.05 -8.13 -13.87
N TRP A 34 -4.42 -7.48 -12.90
CA TRP A 34 -3.32 -8.08 -12.12
C TRP A 34 -3.76 -9.29 -11.31
N ARG A 35 -4.90 -9.21 -10.63
CA ARG A 35 -5.42 -10.34 -9.85
C ARG A 35 -5.81 -11.53 -10.71
N SER A 36 -6.39 -11.28 -11.89
CA SER A 36 -6.72 -12.33 -12.84
C SER A 36 -5.46 -13.00 -13.43
N ALA A 37 -4.39 -12.24 -13.62
CA ALA A 37 -3.13 -12.76 -14.15
C ALA A 37 -2.31 -13.56 -13.11
N LEU A 38 -2.50 -13.29 -11.81
CA LEU A 38 -1.74 -13.90 -10.71
C LEU A 38 -2.67 -14.59 -9.69
N PRO A 39 -3.39 -15.66 -10.09
CA PRO A 39 -4.34 -16.32 -9.22
C PRO A 39 -3.64 -16.91 -7.99
N GLY A 40 -4.19 -16.63 -6.80
CA GLY A 40 -3.66 -17.12 -5.53
C GLY A 40 -2.46 -16.36 -4.96
N ALA A 41 -1.88 -15.42 -5.72
CA ALA A 41 -0.84 -14.53 -5.21
C ALA A 41 -1.45 -13.33 -4.48
N LEU A 42 -0.76 -12.85 -3.45
CA LEU A 42 -1.02 -11.51 -2.90
C LEU A 42 -0.48 -10.47 -3.88
N VAL A 43 -1.36 -9.66 -4.45
CA VAL A 43 -0.96 -8.48 -5.23
C VAL A 43 -0.97 -7.28 -4.29
N ALA A 44 0.21 -6.76 -3.97
CA ALA A 44 0.39 -5.64 -3.04
C ALA A 44 0.76 -4.36 -3.79
N TYR A 45 -0.04 -3.30 -3.64
CA TYR A 45 0.26 -2.00 -4.23
C TYR A 45 1.28 -1.23 -3.37
N ALA A 46 2.31 -0.67 -4.01
CA ALA A 46 3.31 0.15 -3.33
C ALA A 46 2.72 1.53 -2.97
N VAL A 47 2.44 1.74 -1.68
CA VAL A 47 1.72 2.94 -1.19
C VAL A 47 2.46 4.24 -1.54
N LYS A 48 3.79 4.23 -1.51
CA LYS A 48 4.66 5.34 -1.92
C LYS A 48 4.41 5.88 -3.34
N ALA A 49 3.82 5.08 -4.24
CA ALA A 49 3.54 5.51 -5.61
C ALA A 49 2.44 6.59 -5.66
N ASN A 50 1.40 6.44 -4.83
CA ASN A 50 0.36 7.43 -4.61
C ASN A 50 -0.44 7.03 -3.35
N PRO A 51 -0.30 7.76 -2.23
CA PRO A 51 -0.94 7.42 -0.96
C PRO A 51 -2.37 7.99 -0.82
N ASP A 52 -3.00 8.43 -1.91
CA ASP A 52 -4.35 9.00 -1.88
C ASP A 52 -5.37 8.04 -1.21
N PRO A 53 -6.06 8.44 -0.12
CA PRO A 53 -6.94 7.54 0.60
C PRO A 53 -8.11 6.98 -0.21
N ALA A 54 -8.60 7.68 -1.24
CA ALA A 54 -9.67 7.18 -2.09
C ALA A 54 -9.15 6.10 -3.04
N LEU A 55 -7.94 6.26 -3.58
CA LEU A 55 -7.26 5.22 -4.35
C LEU A 55 -7.00 3.98 -3.50
N LEU A 56 -6.44 4.13 -2.30
CA LEU A 56 -6.15 2.99 -1.42
C LEU A 56 -7.44 2.22 -1.08
N ARG A 57 -8.51 2.91 -0.67
CA ARG A 57 -9.81 2.26 -0.40
C ARG A 57 -10.35 1.53 -1.63
N ARG A 58 -10.24 2.12 -2.82
CA ARG A 58 -10.66 1.46 -4.06
C ARG A 58 -9.89 0.17 -4.29
N LEU A 59 -8.56 0.19 -4.15
CA LEU A 59 -7.72 -0.99 -4.34
C LEU A 59 -8.02 -2.10 -3.33
N VAL A 60 -8.33 -1.77 -2.07
CA VAL A 60 -8.77 -2.75 -1.06
C VAL A 60 -10.07 -3.43 -1.49
N ILE A 61 -11.05 -2.68 -2.00
CA ILE A 61 -12.31 -3.24 -2.51
C ILE A 61 -12.05 -4.22 -3.66
N GLU A 62 -11.08 -3.90 -4.52
CA GLU A 62 -10.63 -4.80 -5.60
C GLU A 62 -9.74 -5.96 -5.11
N GLY A 63 -9.54 -6.11 -3.79
CA GLY A 63 -8.83 -7.22 -3.16
C GLY A 63 -7.30 -7.13 -3.24
N PHE A 64 -6.75 -5.93 -3.38
CA PHE A 64 -5.30 -5.71 -3.25
C PHE A 64 -4.86 -5.67 -1.79
N GLY A 65 -3.63 -6.13 -1.56
CA GLY A 65 -2.86 -5.79 -0.37
C GLY A 65 -2.05 -4.51 -0.57
N PHE A 66 -1.19 -4.21 0.40
CA PHE A 66 -0.30 -3.05 0.33
C PHE A 66 1.14 -3.39 0.67
N GLU A 67 2.05 -2.78 -0.08
CA GLU A 67 3.46 -2.70 0.25
C GLU A 67 3.72 -1.31 0.82
N VAL A 68 4.36 -1.27 1.99
CA VAL A 68 4.60 -0.03 2.75
C VAL A 68 6.06 0.04 3.17
N VAL A 69 6.62 1.25 3.21
CA VAL A 69 8.04 1.46 3.60
C VAL A 69 8.24 2.13 4.95
N GLY A 70 7.16 2.31 5.71
CA GLY A 70 7.23 2.97 7.02
C GLY A 70 5.88 3.10 7.73
N PRO A 71 5.90 3.66 8.95
CA PRO A 71 4.74 3.70 9.84
C PRO A 71 3.57 4.53 9.29
N VAL A 72 3.85 5.62 8.58
CA VAL A 72 2.81 6.49 7.98
C VAL A 72 2.04 5.72 6.90
N GLU A 73 2.75 5.00 6.03
CA GLU A 73 2.14 4.21 4.97
C GLU A 73 1.39 2.99 5.53
N LEU A 74 1.95 2.32 6.55
CA LEU A 74 1.26 1.26 7.27
C LEU A 74 -0.06 1.76 7.86
N ALA A 75 -0.05 2.92 8.52
CA ALA A 75 -1.26 3.52 9.07
C ALA A 75 -2.29 3.86 7.98
N LEU A 76 -1.86 4.36 6.82
CA LEU A 76 -2.74 4.62 5.67
C LEU A 76 -3.35 3.34 5.10
N ALA A 77 -2.55 2.28 4.95
CA ALA A 77 -3.00 0.97 4.48
C ALA A 77 -4.08 0.37 5.41
N LEU A 78 -3.84 0.39 6.72
CA LEU A 78 -4.80 -0.10 7.72
C LEU A 78 -6.06 0.76 7.75
N ARG A 79 -5.94 2.08 7.68
CA ARG A 79 -7.10 3.01 7.62
C ARG A 79 -7.91 2.86 6.33
N ALA A 80 -7.30 2.41 5.24
CA ALA A 80 -8.01 2.07 4.01
C ALA A 80 -8.82 0.77 4.14
N GLY A 81 -8.66 0.02 5.24
CA GLY A 81 -9.35 -1.24 5.51
C GLY A 81 -8.60 -2.48 5.01
N CYS A 82 -7.30 -2.36 4.70
CA CYS A 82 -6.50 -3.51 4.29
C CYS A 82 -6.32 -4.47 5.48
N PRO A 83 -6.62 -5.77 5.32
CA PRO A 83 -6.30 -6.77 6.34
C PRO A 83 -4.78 -6.74 6.62
N PRO A 84 -4.33 -6.70 7.88
CA PRO A 84 -2.90 -6.64 8.19
C PRO A 84 -2.09 -7.77 7.55
N GLU A 85 -2.67 -8.97 7.44
CA GLU A 85 -2.04 -10.12 6.79
C GLU A 85 -1.77 -9.92 5.29
N HIS A 86 -2.41 -8.93 4.66
CA HIS A 86 -2.20 -8.52 3.27
C HIS A 86 -1.25 -7.32 3.14
N VAL A 87 -0.64 -6.87 4.24
CA VAL A 87 0.37 -5.81 4.23
C VAL A 87 1.78 -6.43 4.28
N VAL A 88 2.67 -5.88 3.44
CA VAL A 88 4.10 -6.21 3.40
C VAL A 88 4.90 -4.95 3.71
N VAL A 89 5.67 -4.97 4.79
CA VAL A 89 6.54 -3.87 5.23
C VAL A 89 7.96 -4.13 4.69
N ASN A 90 8.49 -3.16 3.94
CA ASN A 90 9.85 -3.15 3.39
C ASN A 90 10.61 -1.89 3.80
N GLY A 91 11.86 -1.79 3.37
CA GLY A 91 12.72 -0.62 3.56
C GLY A 91 13.75 -0.80 4.67
N VAL A 92 14.66 0.17 4.72
CA VAL A 92 15.74 0.28 5.72
C VAL A 92 15.57 1.50 6.63
N GLY A 93 14.45 2.23 6.49
CA GLY A 93 14.19 3.48 7.22
C GLY A 93 13.46 3.28 8.55
N GLN A 94 13.02 2.06 8.85
CA GLN A 94 12.29 1.73 10.07
C GLN A 94 13.23 1.77 11.29
N THR A 95 12.76 2.40 12.36
CA THR A 95 13.37 2.26 13.68
C THR A 95 13.04 0.89 14.29
N ASP A 96 13.73 0.51 15.37
CA ASP A 96 13.43 -0.73 16.10
C ASP A 96 11.96 -0.79 16.55
N ALA A 97 11.39 0.35 16.94
CA ALA A 97 9.98 0.47 17.33
C ALA A 97 9.06 0.28 16.12
N ASP A 98 9.36 0.89 14.96
CA ASP A 98 8.57 0.73 13.74
C ASP A 98 8.54 -0.74 13.27
N LEU A 99 9.67 -1.44 13.37
CA LEU A 99 9.76 -2.87 13.06
C LEU A 99 8.89 -3.70 14.01
N ALA A 100 8.94 -3.40 15.30
CA ALA A 100 8.15 -4.10 16.31
C ALA A 100 6.64 -3.85 16.14
N ASP A 101 6.25 -2.60 15.92
CA ASP A 101 4.86 -2.19 15.70
C ASP A 101 4.32 -2.82 14.43
N GLY A 102 5.09 -2.78 13.33
CA GLY A 102 4.75 -3.44 12.08
C GLY A 102 4.48 -4.94 12.26
N LEU A 103 5.35 -5.63 12.99
CA LEU A 103 5.20 -7.07 13.27
C LEU A 103 3.96 -7.35 14.14
N ALA A 104 3.70 -6.49 15.14
CA ALA A 104 2.56 -6.61 16.04
C ALA A 104 1.20 -6.45 15.33
N THR A 105 1.15 -5.79 14.17
CA THR A 105 -0.07 -5.70 13.37
C THR A 105 -0.49 -7.03 12.73
N GLY A 106 0.43 -7.99 12.55
CA GLY A 106 0.22 -9.21 11.76
C GLY A 106 0.68 -9.09 10.29
N ALA A 107 1.24 -7.95 9.91
CA ALA A 107 1.88 -7.75 8.60
C ALA A 107 3.10 -8.66 8.42
N LEU A 108 3.46 -8.92 7.16
CA LEU A 108 4.75 -9.49 6.81
C LEU A 108 5.80 -8.38 6.86
N VAL A 109 6.79 -8.49 7.74
CA VAL A 109 7.90 -7.52 7.82
C VAL A 109 9.16 -8.14 7.25
N ASN A 110 9.70 -7.53 6.19
CA ASN A 110 10.95 -7.99 5.59
C ASN A 110 12.14 -7.34 6.28
N ALA A 111 13.04 -8.17 6.81
CA ALA A 111 14.33 -7.73 7.31
C ALA A 111 15.26 -7.46 6.12
N GLU A 112 15.60 -6.19 5.89
CA GLU A 112 16.54 -5.78 4.82
C GLU A 112 17.99 -5.62 5.33
N THR A 113 18.20 -5.78 6.64
CA THR A 113 19.54 -5.80 7.26
C THR A 113 19.60 -6.82 8.39
N LEU A 114 20.81 -7.27 8.75
CA LEU A 114 21.01 -8.16 9.91
C LEU A 114 20.57 -7.50 11.23
N GLY A 115 20.78 -6.20 11.39
CA GLY A 115 20.31 -5.46 12.57
C GLY A 115 18.79 -5.46 12.67
N ALA A 116 18.08 -5.24 11.55
CA ALA A 116 16.63 -5.34 11.51
C ALA A 116 16.14 -6.77 11.82
N LEU A 117 16.85 -7.79 11.33
CA LEU A 117 16.55 -9.19 11.65
C LEU A 117 16.68 -9.45 13.16
N ASP A 118 17.77 -8.99 13.79
CA ASP A 118 17.99 -9.13 15.22
C ASP A 118 16.87 -8.48 16.04
N VAL A 119 16.42 -7.29 15.63
CA VAL A 119 15.27 -6.62 16.24
C VAL A 119 14.02 -7.46 16.13
N LEU A 120 13.65 -7.88 14.91
CA LEU A 120 12.41 -8.62 14.64
C LEU A 120 12.37 -9.97 15.38
N VAL A 121 13.49 -10.68 15.43
CA VAL A 121 13.62 -11.95 16.17
C VAL A 121 13.46 -11.73 17.67
N ARG A 122 13.97 -10.63 18.23
CA ARG A 122 13.80 -10.30 19.66
C ARG A 122 12.38 -9.87 20.01
N THR A 123 11.66 -9.22 19.11
CA THR A 123 10.29 -8.75 19.36
C THR A 123 9.30 -9.91 19.57
N GLY A 124 9.47 -11.03 18.86
CA GLY A 124 8.68 -12.25 19.08
C GLY A 124 8.20 -12.95 17.81
N LEU A 125 7.21 -13.82 17.94
CA LEU A 125 6.65 -14.57 16.82
C LEU A 125 5.79 -13.66 15.93
N GLY A 126 6.10 -13.64 14.64
CA GLY A 126 5.35 -12.94 13.60
C GLY A 126 5.78 -13.39 12.22
N ARG A 127 5.26 -12.73 11.18
CA ARG A 127 5.61 -13.03 9.79
C ARG A 127 6.82 -12.21 9.40
N ILE A 128 7.99 -12.84 9.37
CA ILE A 128 9.25 -12.22 8.99
C ILE A 128 9.70 -12.78 7.65
N GLY A 129 10.03 -11.90 6.70
CA GLY A 129 10.72 -12.27 5.47
C GLY A 129 12.16 -11.76 5.46
N LEU A 130 12.97 -12.29 4.56
CA LEU A 130 14.36 -11.89 4.35
C LEU A 130 14.50 -11.34 2.93
N ARG A 131 15.22 -10.24 2.78
CA ARG A 131 15.46 -9.60 1.48
C ARG A 131 16.94 -9.34 1.25
#